data_AF-A0A1X7SLP6-F1
#
_entry.id   AF-A0A1X7SLP6-F1
#
_cell.length_a   1.000
_cell.length_b   1.000
_cell.length_c   1.000
_cell.angle_alpha   90.00
_cell.angle_beta   90.00
_cell.angle_gamma   90.00
#
_symmetry.space_group_name_H-M   'P 1'
#
loop_
_entity.id
_entity.type
_entity.pdbx_description
1 polymer ?
#
loop_
_entity_poly.entity_id
_entity_poly.type
_entity_poly.pdbx_seq_one_letter_code
_entity_poly.pdbx_strand_id
1 'polypeptide(L)'
;MYRSEGSTAFRETLSAVTQYSSFKELATLTYADGPIGSSSIVSSIEFDKDGDFFAVGGVTKKVKIFDYNTVTEARMFPTIHYPVREIPCHAKISSVAYSPYIKPQLATSDYDGTLSIWDCHQMKCTRNYQ
;
A
#
# COMPACT_ATOMS: atom_id res chain seq x y z
N MET A 1 -10.20 23.06 -39.56
CA MET A 1 -9.16 22.64 -38.60
C MET A 1 -9.67 21.67 -37.52
N TYR A 2 -10.98 21.51 -37.27
CA TYR A 2 -11.52 20.64 -36.19
C TYR A 2 -11.51 19.12 -36.42
N ARG A 3 -11.28 18.63 -37.65
CA ARG A 3 -11.45 17.20 -37.99
C ARG A 3 -10.24 16.33 -37.64
N SER A 4 -9.05 16.92 -37.48
CA SER A 4 -7.80 16.23 -37.12
C SER A 4 -7.64 16.01 -35.62
N GLU A 5 -8.20 16.89 -34.78
CA GLU A 5 -8.11 16.78 -33.32
C GLU A 5 -8.89 15.57 -32.79
N GLY A 6 -10.12 15.35 -33.27
CA GLY A 6 -10.93 14.19 -32.87
C GLY A 6 -10.31 12.85 -33.27
N SER A 7 -9.64 12.79 -34.43
CA SER A 7 -8.92 11.58 -34.86
C SER A 7 -7.69 11.29 -34.00
N THR A 8 -7.02 12.34 -33.50
CA THR A 8 -5.83 12.20 -32.66
C THR A 8 -6.21 11.75 -31.26
N ALA A 9 -7.22 12.38 -30.65
CA ALA A 9 -7.76 11.99 -29.34
C ALA A 9 -8.29 10.55 -29.33
N PHE A 10 -8.98 10.12 -30.40
CA PHE A 10 -9.42 8.73 -30.54
C PHE A 10 -8.23 7.76 -30.60
N ARG A 11 -7.18 8.10 -31.37
CA ARG A 11 -5.97 7.27 -31.47
C ARG A 11 -5.26 7.15 -30.13
N GLU A 12 -5.12 8.25 -29.38
CA GLU A 12 -4.51 8.27 -28.05
C GLU A 12 -5.31 7.43 -27.06
N THR A 13 -6.64 7.55 -27.06
CA THR A 13 -7.52 6.74 -26.23
C THR A 13 -7.40 5.26 -26.57
N LEU A 14 -7.46 4.91 -27.86
CA LEU A 14 -7.34 3.52 -28.30
C LEU A 14 -5.97 2.95 -27.90
N SER A 15 -4.90 3.72 -28.06
CA SER A 15 -3.55 3.31 -27.65
C SER A 15 -3.45 3.11 -26.13
N ALA A 16 -4.04 4.01 -25.32
CA ALA A 16 -4.02 3.89 -23.86
C ALA A 16 -4.82 2.68 -23.37
N VAL A 17 -5.98 2.41 -23.97
CA VAL A 17 -6.85 1.28 -23.58
C VAL A 17 -6.28 -0.07 -24.02
N THR A 18 -5.50 -0.11 -25.10
CA THR A 18 -4.92 -1.36 -25.65
C THR A 18 -3.46 -1.59 -25.30
N GLN A 19 -2.83 -0.68 -24.54
CA GLN A 19 -1.40 -0.73 -24.20
C GLN A 19 -1.00 -2.02 -23.46
N TYR A 20 -1.89 -2.54 -22.61
CA TYR A 20 -1.63 -3.73 -21.80
C TYR A 20 -2.67 -4.80 -22.08
N SER A 21 -2.22 -6.04 -22.31
CA SER A 21 -3.07 -7.17 -22.70
C SER A 21 -3.05 -8.33 -21.69
N SER A 22 -2.16 -8.28 -20.70
CA SER A 22 -2.03 -9.34 -19.69
C SER A 22 -1.48 -8.79 -18.37
N PHE A 23 -1.81 -9.48 -17.29
CA PHE A 23 -1.24 -9.26 -15.97
C PHE A 23 -0.31 -10.41 -15.62
N LYS A 24 0.87 -10.07 -15.11
CA LYS A 24 1.82 -11.04 -14.58
C LYS A 24 1.94 -10.81 -13.08
N GLU A 25 1.57 -11.82 -12.30
CA GLU A 25 1.80 -11.79 -10.85
C GLU A 25 3.30 -11.80 -10.55
N LEU A 26 3.74 -10.81 -9.75
CA LEU A 26 5.12 -10.69 -9.31
C LEU A 26 5.36 -11.41 -7.97
N ALA A 27 4.46 -11.23 -7.00
CA ALA A 27 4.54 -11.82 -5.67
C ALA A 27 3.14 -11.95 -5.02
N THR A 28 3.02 -12.85 -4.04
CA THR A 28 1.82 -13.03 -3.21
C THR A 28 2.20 -12.97 -1.73
N LEU A 29 1.50 -12.13 -0.96
CA LEU A 29 1.74 -11.94 0.48
C LEU A 29 0.49 -12.28 1.29
N THR A 30 0.69 -12.76 2.53
CA THR A 30 -0.40 -13.01 3.48
C THR A 30 -0.43 -11.93 4.56
N TYR A 31 -1.59 -11.26 4.69
CA TYR A 31 -1.78 -10.20 5.68
C TYR A 31 -2.19 -10.73 7.07
N ALA A 32 -2.77 -11.92 7.14
CA ALA A 32 -3.26 -12.52 8.39
C ALA A 32 -2.12 -12.84 9.38
N ASP A 33 -2.36 -12.57 10.66
CA ASP A 33 -1.47 -12.97 11.79
C ASP A 33 -2.12 -13.97 12.75
N GLY A 34 -3.42 -14.23 12.59
CA GLY A 34 -4.24 -14.96 13.56
C GLY A 34 -4.53 -16.41 13.16
N PRO A 35 -5.27 -17.14 14.02
CA PRO A 35 -5.77 -18.46 13.69
C PRO A 35 -6.56 -18.44 12.38
N ILE A 36 -6.53 -19.58 11.68
CA ILE A 36 -7.30 -19.83 10.46
C ILE A 36 -8.76 -19.49 10.74
N GLY A 37 -9.32 -18.51 10.01
CA GLY A 37 -10.71 -18.04 10.17
C GLY A 37 -10.87 -16.65 10.81
N SER A 38 -9.79 -16.03 11.31
CA SER A 38 -9.83 -14.63 11.72
C SER A 38 -9.92 -13.69 10.51
N SER A 39 -10.68 -12.59 10.63
CA SER A 39 -10.82 -11.62 9.52
C SER A 39 -9.50 -10.90 9.28
N SER A 40 -9.01 -10.96 8.04
CA SER A 40 -7.75 -10.33 7.60
C SER A 40 -7.95 -9.43 6.39
N ILE A 41 -9.09 -8.74 6.33
CA ILE A 41 -9.40 -7.80 5.25
C ILE A 41 -8.37 -6.66 5.26
N VAL A 42 -7.70 -6.48 4.12
CA VAL A 42 -6.86 -5.32 3.82
C VAL A 42 -7.78 -4.20 3.34
N SER A 43 -7.69 -3.03 3.96
CA SER A 43 -8.49 -1.86 3.60
C SER A 43 -7.74 -0.89 2.69
N SER A 44 -6.41 -0.82 2.81
CA SER A 44 -5.59 0.17 2.11
C SER A 44 -4.14 -0.29 1.95
N ILE A 45 -3.53 0.08 0.83
CA ILE A 45 -2.15 -0.20 0.46
C ILE A 45 -1.57 1.07 -0.15
N GLU A 46 -0.41 1.52 0.33
CA GLU A 46 0.25 2.74 -0.16
C GLU A 46 1.77 2.59 -0.22
N PHE A 47 2.39 3.19 -1.24
CA PHE A 47 3.84 3.26 -1.39
C PHE A 47 4.42 4.47 -0.67
N ASP A 48 5.66 4.34 -0.20
CA ASP A 48 6.43 5.48 0.29
C ASP A 48 6.86 6.41 -0.86
N LYS A 49 7.46 7.55 -0.51
CA LYS A 49 7.83 8.60 -1.49
C LYS A 49 8.69 8.08 -2.65
N ASP A 50 9.57 7.12 -2.38
CA ASP A 50 10.55 6.62 -3.34
C ASP A 50 10.14 5.29 -3.99
N GLY A 51 9.08 4.64 -3.48
CA GLY A 51 8.63 3.32 -3.95
C GLY A 51 9.44 2.14 -3.41
N ASP A 52 10.34 2.38 -2.45
CA ASP A 52 11.17 1.36 -1.82
C ASP A 52 10.35 0.50 -0.85
N PHE A 53 9.38 1.12 -0.19
CA PHE A 53 8.54 0.48 0.82
C PHE A 53 7.05 0.67 0.50
N PHE A 54 6.23 -0.29 0.90
CA PHE A 54 4.78 -0.13 0.89
C PHE A 54 4.17 -0.56 2.22
N ALA A 55 3.15 0.18 2.65
CA ALA A 55 2.37 -0.08 3.85
C ALA A 55 1.07 -0.77 3.48
N VAL A 56 0.66 -1.73 4.31
CA VAL A 56 -0.60 -2.46 4.21
C VAL A 56 -1.34 -2.32 5.52
N GLY A 57 -2.54 -1.76 5.47
CA GLY A 57 -3.42 -1.57 6.63
C GLY A 57 -4.76 -2.28 6.46
N GLY A 58 -5.41 -2.61 7.57
CA GLY A 58 -6.70 -3.29 7.55
C GLY A 58 -7.26 -3.63 8.92
N VAL A 59 -8.11 -4.65 8.96
CA VAL A 59 -8.93 -4.98 10.15
C VAL A 59 -8.17 -5.70 11.26
N THR A 60 -6.92 -6.11 11.01
CA THR A 60 -6.03 -6.73 12.01
C THR A 60 -5.47 -5.72 13.02
N LYS A 61 -5.80 -4.42 12.88
CA LYS A 61 -5.32 -3.33 13.73
C LYS A 61 -3.80 -3.16 13.72
N LYS A 62 -3.18 -3.48 12.60
CA LYS A 62 -1.74 -3.37 12.40
C LYS A 62 -1.49 -2.72 11.05
N VAL A 63 -0.47 -1.89 10.94
CA VAL A 63 0.11 -1.53 9.65
C VAL A 63 1.35 -2.37 9.46
N LYS A 64 1.42 -3.11 8.36
CA LYS A 64 2.58 -3.88 7.96
C LYS A 64 3.32 -3.16 6.85
N ILE A 65 4.63 -2.96 7.02
CA ILE A 65 5.49 -2.31 6.03
C ILE A 65 6.37 -3.37 5.41
N PHE A 66 6.44 -3.39 4.08
CA PHE A 66 7.23 -4.33 3.30
C PHE A 66 8.22 -3.59 2.42
N ASP A 67 9.37 -4.21 2.19
CA ASP A 67 10.37 -3.79 1.22
C ASP A 67 9.99 -4.34 -0.17
N TYR A 68 9.81 -3.45 -1.14
CA TYR A 68 9.32 -3.82 -2.48
C TYR A 68 10.31 -4.72 -3.24
N ASN A 69 11.60 -4.40 -3.18
CA ASN A 69 12.64 -5.16 -3.88
C ASN A 69 12.75 -6.56 -3.30
N THR A 70 12.75 -6.67 -1.97
CA THR A 70 12.79 -7.97 -1.28
C THR A 70 11.60 -8.85 -1.65
N VAL A 71 10.40 -8.26 -1.76
CA VAL A 71 9.17 -8.98 -2.12
C VAL A 71 9.19 -9.43 -3.58
N THR A 72 9.70 -8.63 -4.49
CA THR A 72 9.70 -8.94 -5.93
C THR A 72 10.85 -9.84 -6.36
N GLU A 73 12.02 -9.74 -5.71
CA GLU A 73 13.20 -10.57 -5.99
C GLU A 73 13.13 -11.97 -5.38
N ALA A 74 12.33 -12.15 -4.31
CA ALA A 74 12.10 -13.46 -3.67
C ALA A 74 11.43 -14.50 -4.59
N ARG A 75 11.12 -14.15 -5.84
CA ARG A 75 10.74 -15.10 -6.90
C ARG A 75 11.75 -16.24 -7.11
N MET A 76 13.02 -16.03 -6.73
CA MET A 76 14.09 -17.01 -6.94
C MET A 76 14.14 -18.12 -5.87
N PHE A 77 13.55 -17.91 -4.69
CA PHE A 77 13.48 -18.90 -3.61
C PHE A 77 12.14 -18.77 -2.87
N PRO A 78 11.38 -19.86 -2.64
CA PRO A 78 10.11 -19.80 -1.90
C PRO A 78 10.38 -19.31 -0.47
N THR A 79 10.29 -18.00 -0.28
CA THR A 79 10.64 -17.32 0.96
C THR A 79 9.38 -16.73 1.54
N ILE A 80 9.17 -16.96 2.82
CA ILE A 80 8.05 -16.37 3.56
C ILE A 80 8.30 -14.86 3.62
N HIS A 81 7.37 -14.07 3.07
CA HIS A 81 7.46 -12.62 3.10
C HIS A 81 7.10 -12.10 4.49
N TYR A 82 8.08 -11.58 5.21
CA TYR A 82 7.88 -10.90 6.48
C TYR A 82 7.88 -9.39 6.31
N PRO A 83 7.00 -8.66 7.03
CA PRO A 83 7.08 -7.22 7.06
C PRO A 83 8.39 -6.78 7.71
N VAL A 84 9.05 -5.78 7.13
CA VAL A 84 10.25 -5.18 7.72
C VAL A 84 9.92 -4.43 9.00
N ARG A 85 8.69 -3.92 9.11
CA ARG A 85 8.17 -3.23 10.29
C ARG A 85 6.69 -3.46 10.45
N GLU A 86 6.24 -3.47 11.70
CA GLU A 86 4.84 -3.59 12.06
C GLU A 86 4.49 -2.52 13.10
N ILE A 87 3.44 -1.75 12.82
CA ILE A 87 2.94 -0.69 13.70
C ILE A 87 1.59 -1.14 14.25
N PRO A 88 1.46 -1.41 15.57
CA PRO A 88 0.18 -1.72 16.17
C PRO A 88 -0.68 -0.47 16.29
N CYS A 89 -1.96 -0.61 15.99
CA CYS A 89 -2.97 0.44 16.11
C CYS A 89 -4.07 0.00 17.10
N HIS A 90 -4.79 0.96 17.67
CA HIS A 90 -5.82 0.68 18.68
C HIS A 90 -7.11 0.10 18.07
N ALA A 91 -7.43 0.50 16.84
CA ALA A 91 -8.64 0.11 16.13
C ALA A 91 -8.35 -0.40 14.72
N LYS A 92 -9.41 -0.86 14.04
CA LYS A 92 -9.33 -1.31 12.64
C LYS A 92 -8.96 -0.12 11.78
N ILE A 93 -8.07 -0.31 10.82
CA ILE A 93 -7.60 0.75 9.95
C ILE A 93 -8.58 0.86 8.79
N SER A 94 -8.97 2.09 8.46
CA SER A 94 -9.78 2.40 7.27
C SER A 94 -8.89 2.78 6.09
N SER A 95 -7.87 3.60 6.32
CA SER A 95 -6.93 4.02 5.28
C SER A 95 -5.51 4.27 5.82
N VAL A 96 -4.53 4.16 4.94
CA VAL A 96 -3.15 4.58 5.15
C VAL A 96 -2.74 5.57 4.07
N ALA A 97 -1.81 6.48 4.36
CA ALA A 97 -1.27 7.43 3.37
C ALA A 97 0.16 7.85 3.73
N TYR A 98 1.12 7.61 2.84
CA TYR A 98 2.47 8.12 3.01
C TYR A 98 2.56 9.61 2.68
N SER A 99 3.46 10.31 3.36
CA SER A 99 3.78 11.69 3.02
C SER A 99 4.58 11.75 1.72
N PRO A 100 4.15 12.55 0.73
CA PRO A 100 4.91 12.73 -0.51
C PRO A 100 6.17 13.60 -0.31
N TYR A 101 6.38 14.14 0.90
CA TYR A 101 7.52 15.01 1.22
C TYR A 101 8.46 14.38 2.26
N ILE A 102 7.90 13.84 3.35
CA ILE A 102 8.69 13.26 4.46
C ILE A 102 8.68 11.74 4.33
N LYS A 103 9.76 11.15 3.80
CA LYS A 103 9.84 9.71 3.50
C LYS A 103 9.34 8.79 4.63
N PRO A 104 9.77 8.93 5.90
CA PRO A 104 9.31 8.02 6.95
C PRO A 104 7.91 8.34 7.50
N GLN A 105 7.24 9.40 7.05
CA GLN A 105 5.98 9.83 7.64
C GLN A 105 4.80 9.09 7.00
N LEU A 106 3.98 8.46 7.83
CA LEU A 106 2.77 7.77 7.44
C LEU A 106 1.58 8.28 8.25
N ALA A 107 0.47 8.57 7.59
CA ALA A 107 -0.80 8.83 8.22
C ALA A 107 -1.67 7.57 8.20
N THR A 108 -2.40 7.31 9.28
CA THR A 108 -3.41 6.25 9.33
C THR A 108 -4.71 6.81 9.88
N SER A 109 -5.82 6.37 9.30
CA SER A 109 -7.15 6.59 9.84
C SER A 109 -7.75 5.29 10.35
N ASP A 110 -8.42 5.34 11.50
CA ASP A 110 -9.07 4.18 12.08
C ASP A 110 -10.60 4.29 12.11
N TYR A 111 -11.26 3.25 12.61
CA TYR A 111 -12.72 3.16 12.73
C TYR A 111 -13.27 3.86 13.98
N ASP A 112 -12.41 4.26 14.91
CA ASP A 112 -12.79 5.02 16.10
C ASP A 112 -12.76 6.54 15.83
N GLY A 113 -12.40 6.94 14.60
CA GLY A 113 -12.32 8.33 14.16
C GLY A 113 -10.97 8.99 14.41
N THR A 114 -9.97 8.24 14.87
CA THR A 114 -8.64 8.77 15.17
C THR A 114 -7.79 8.81 13.90
N LEU A 115 -7.09 9.94 13.72
CA LEU A 115 -6.01 10.07 12.74
C LEU A 115 -4.67 10.08 13.47
N SER A 116 -3.81 9.13 13.13
CA SER A 116 -2.47 9.01 13.72
C SER A 116 -1.41 9.29 12.67
N ILE A 117 -0.39 10.05 13.05
CA ILE A 117 0.80 10.32 12.24
C ILE A 117 1.96 9.57 12.85
N TRP A 118 2.61 8.74 12.04
CA TRP A 118 3.67 7.83 12.42
C TRP A 118 4.97 8.24 11.76
N ASP A 119 6.06 8.06 12.48
CA ASP A 119 7.39 7.92 11.90
C ASP A 119 7.67 6.41 11.75
N CYS A 120 7.59 5.91 10.52
CA CYS A 120 7.82 4.53 10.16
C CYS A 120 9.27 4.09 10.38
N HIS A 121 10.24 5.00 10.42
CA HIS A 121 11.64 4.67 10.71
C HIS A 121 11.84 4.38 12.20
N GLN A 122 11.27 5.23 13.04
CA GLN A 122 11.36 5.10 14.50
C GLN A 122 10.25 4.24 15.10
N MET A 123 9.26 3.82 14.29
CA MET A 123 8.05 3.11 14.70
C MET A 123 7.30 3.82 15.82
N LYS A 124 7.25 5.16 15.75
CA LYS A 124 6.72 6.01 16.81
C LYS A 124 5.54 6.84 16.30
N CYS A 125 4.46 6.86 17.07
CA CYS A 125 3.38 7.81 16.88
C CYS A 125 3.88 9.22 17.24
N THR A 126 3.88 10.11 16.26
CA THR A 126 4.30 11.51 16.44
C THR A 126 3.11 12.39 16.82
N ARG A 127 1.93 12.15 16.24
CA ARG A 127 0.72 12.93 16.50
C ARG A 127 -0.53 12.07 16.43
N ASN A 128 -1.53 12.41 17.22
CA ASN A 128 -2.88 11.85 17.15
C ASN A 128 -3.89 12.98 17.11
N TYR A 129 -4.94 12.79 16.33
CA TYR A 129 -6.08 13.69 16.19
C TYR A 129 -7.35 12.89 16.38
N GLN A 130 -8.28 13.42 17.18
CA GLN A 130 -9.57 12.81 17.52
C GLN A 130 -10.66 13.85 17.32
#